data_AF-A0A920HPQ1-F1
#
_entry.id   AF-A0A920HPQ1-F1
#
_cell.length_a   1.000
_cell.length_b   1.000
_cell.length_c   1.000
_cell.angle_alpha   90.00
_cell.angle_beta   90.00
_cell.angle_gamma   90.00
#
_symmetry.space_group_name_H-M   'P 1'
#
loop_
_entity.id
_entity.type
_entity.pdbx_description
1 polymer ?
#
loop_
_entity_poly.entity_id
_entity_poly.type
_entity_poly.pdbx_seq_one_letter_code
_entity_poly.pdbx_strand_id
1 'polypeptide(L)' 'MKRILINSSYGDELRVALVDGAKLYDFDTESPEKVLLKGSVFKATVSRIESSLDAAFVNFGSERHGFLPLKGSFK' A
#
# COMPACT_ATOMS: atom_id res chain seq x y z
N MET A 1 -15.21 -23.05 -12.30
CA MET A 1 -14.07 -23.18 -11.37
C MET A 1 -13.33 -21.85 -11.33
N LYS A 2 -13.27 -21.24 -10.15
CA LYS A 2 -12.63 -19.95 -9.93
C LYS A 2 -11.10 -20.09 -9.94
N ARG A 3 -10.41 -19.23 -10.68
CA ARG A 3 -8.94 -19.20 -10.79
C ARG A 3 -8.43 -17.77 -10.73
N ILE A 4 -7.19 -17.64 -10.26
CA ILE A 4 -6.39 -16.43 -10.34
C ILE A 4 -5.32 -16.67 -11.41
N LEU A 5 -5.26 -15.81 -12.42
CA LEU A 5 -4.23 -15.85 -13.46
C LEU A 5 -3.30 -14.66 -13.25
N ILE A 6 -2.00 -14.92 -13.15
CA ILE A 6 -0.96 -13.90 -12.95
C ILE A 6 -0.05 -13.91 -14.19
N ASN A 7 0.09 -12.77 -14.85
CA ASN A 7 0.99 -12.59 -15.99
C ASN A 7 2.05 -11.54 -15.64
N SER A 8 3.31 -11.98 -15.65
CA SER A 8 4.51 -11.16 -15.42
C SER A 8 5.51 -11.28 -16.59
N SER A 9 5.02 -11.56 -17.80
CA SER A 9 5.90 -11.79 -18.97
C SER A 9 6.57 -10.50 -19.48
N TYR A 10 6.03 -9.34 -19.13
CA TYR A 10 6.58 -8.03 -19.46
C TYR A 10 7.00 -7.34 -18.17
N GLY A 11 8.21 -6.78 -18.13
CA GLY A 11 8.77 -6.15 -16.92
C GLY A 11 8.07 -4.86 -16.50
N ASP A 12 7.33 -4.24 -17.40
CA ASP A 12 6.73 -2.92 -17.20
C ASP A 12 5.30 -2.99 -16.63
N GLU A 13 4.70 -4.19 -16.56
CA GLU A 13 3.32 -4.37 -16.11
C GLU A 13 3.06 -5.78 -15.59
N LEU A 14 2.55 -5.89 -14.37
CA LEU A 14 1.99 -7.11 -13.80
C LEU A 14 0.47 -7.12 -14.04
N ARG A 15 -0.08 -8.23 -14.52
CA ARG A 15 -1.53 -8.37 -14.74
C ARG A 15 -2.09 -9.50 -13.90
N VAL A 16 -3.17 -9.24 -13.19
CA VAL A 16 -3.88 -10.23 -12.36
C VAL A 16 -5.33 -10.31 -12.83
N ALA A 17 -5.80 -11.50 -13.17
CA ALA A 17 -7.16 -11.74 -13.63
C ALA A 17 -7.86 -12.77 -12.74
N LEU A 18 -9.09 -12.47 -12.31
CA LEU A 18 -9.98 -13.40 -11.64
C LEU A 18 -10.99 -13.95 -12.65
N VAL A 19 -10.99 -15.27 -12.83
CA VAL A 19 -11.83 -15.94 -13.82
C VAL A 19 -12.67 -17.05 -13.19
N ASP A 20 -13.89 -17.26 -13.70
CA ASP A 20 -14.67 -18.47 -13.44
C ASP A 20 -14.83 -19.25 -14.74
N GLY A 21 -14.10 -20.36 -14.87
CA GLY A 21 -13.96 -21.05 -16.15
C GLY A 21 -13.19 -20.19 -17.15
N ALA A 22 -13.88 -19.74 -18.20
CA ALA A 22 -13.35 -18.82 -19.22
C ALA A 22 -13.92 -17.39 -19.11
N LYS A 23 -14.76 -17.12 -18.11
CA LYS A 23 -15.38 -15.80 -17.91
C LYS A 23 -14.52 -14.96 -16.96
N LEU A 24 -14.03 -13.83 -17.45
CA LEU A 24 -13.39 -12.79 -16.63
C LEU A 24 -14.45 -12.07 -15.80
N TYR A 25 -14.15 -11.82 -14.53
CA TYR A 25 -15.00 -10.97 -13.68
C TYR A 25 -14.25 -9.91 -12.89
N ASP A 26 -12.93 -10.03 -12.77
CA ASP A 26 -12.09 -8.96 -12.23
C ASP A 26 -10.72 -8.96 -12.91
N PHE A 27 -10.14 -7.78 -13.07
CA PHE A 27 -8.87 -7.57 -13.74
C PHE A 27 -8.18 -6.33 -13.19
N ASP A 28 -6.95 -6.51 -12.74
CA ASP A 28 -6.12 -5.43 -12.22
C ASP A 28 -4.74 -5.45 -12.87
N THR A 29 -4.14 -4.27 -13.01
CA THR A 29 -2.78 -4.12 -13.52
C THR A 29 -1.94 -3.24 -12.61
N GLU A 30 -0.72 -3.68 -12.37
CA GLU A 30 0.22 -2.98 -11.50
C GLU A 30 1.46 -2.62 -12.32
N SER A 31 1.77 -1.33 -12.37
CA SER A 31 3.02 -0.82 -12.94
C SER A 31 4.06 -0.67 -11.83
N PRO A 32 5.32 -1.10 -12.07
CA PRO A 32 6.38 -1.01 -11.07
C PRO A 32 6.74 0.43 -10.68
N GLU A 33 6.34 1.42 -11.47
CA GLU A 33 6.63 2.85 -11.20
C GLU A 33 5.81 3.42 -10.04
N LYS A 34 4.69 2.79 -9.67
CA LYS A 34 3.75 3.31 -8.68
C LYS A 34 3.86 2.56 -7.35
N VAL A 35 4.62 3.09 -6.42
CA VAL A 35 4.71 2.53 -5.06
C VAL A 35 3.42 2.81 -4.27
N LEU A 36 2.66 1.75 -3.98
CA LEU A 36 1.47 1.82 -3.13
C LEU A 36 1.88 1.75 -1.65
N LEU A 37 1.87 2.91 -0.97
CA LEU A 37 2.19 2.99 0.47
C LEU A 37 0.96 2.76 1.37
N LYS A 38 -0.26 2.86 0.83
CA LYS A 38 -1.50 2.74 1.60
C LYS A 38 -1.72 1.28 2.03
N GLY A 39 -1.96 1.06 3.32
CA GLY A 39 -2.17 -0.28 3.88
C GLY A 39 -0.88 -1.02 4.22
N SER A 40 0.27 -0.47 3.84
CA SER A 40 1.58 -1.04 4.16
C SER A 40 1.92 -0.86 5.64
N VAL A 41 2.64 -1.84 6.21
CA VAL A 41 3.08 -1.83 7.60
C VAL A 41 4.59 -1.67 7.64
N PHE A 42 5.07 -0.69 8.43
CA PHE A 42 6.48 -0.34 8.53
C PHE A 42 6.95 -0.43 9.98
N LYS A 43 8.21 -0.85 10.17
CA LYS A 43 8.94 -0.52 11.40
C LYS A 43 9.44 0.92 11.28
N ALA A 44 9.03 1.77 12.20
CA ALA A 44 9.37 3.20 12.17
C ALA A 44 9.98 3.65 13.50
N THR A 45 10.74 4.74 13.46
CA THR A 45 11.32 5.37 14.64
C THR A 45 10.65 6.72 14.87
N VAL A 46 10.26 7.01 16.12
CA VAL A 46 9.73 8.34 16.48
C VAL A 46 10.85 9.36 16.31
N SER A 47 10.62 10.34 15.44
CA SER A 47 11.56 11.41 15.14
C SER A 47 11.41 12.62 16.05
N ARG A 48 10.15 12.98 16.37
CA ARG A 48 9.80 14.06 17.31
C ARG A 48 8.37 13.88 17.80
N ILE A 49 8.08 14.43 18.97
CA ILE A 49 6.74 14.50 19.55
C ILE A 49 6.32 15.98 19.52
N GLU A 50 5.14 16.27 18.99
CA GLU A 50 4.60 17.63 18.86
C GLU A 50 3.30 17.74 19.67
N SER A 51 3.42 18.17 20.93
CA SER A 51 2.29 18.28 21.86
C SER A 51 1.20 19.23 21.38
N SER A 52 1.56 20.27 20.63
CA SER A 52 0.62 21.24 20.04
C SER A 52 -0.35 20.60 19.05
N LEU A 53 0.06 19.50 18.41
CA LEU A 53 -0.73 18.76 17.43
C LEU A 53 -1.34 17.47 18.02
N ASP A 54 -1.08 17.17 19.30
CA ASP A 54 -1.43 15.89 19.93
C ASP A 54 -0.94 14.69 19.08
N ALA A 55 0.31 14.78 18.59
CA ALA A 55 0.85 13.86 17.59
C ALA A 55 2.36 13.62 17.72
N ALA A 56 2.85 12.58 17.06
CA ALA A 56 4.26 12.29 16.85
C ALA A 56 4.57 12.19 15.35
N PHE A 57 5.76 12.61 14.96
CA PHE A 57 6.26 12.35 13.61
C PHE A 57 7.17 11.13 13.63
N VAL A 58 7.00 10.23 12.67
CA VAL A 58 7.76 8.96 12.58
C VAL A 58 8.58 8.89 11.30
N ASN A 59 9.84 8.50 11.40
CA ASN A 59 10.63 8.12 10.24
C ASN A 59 10.37 6.65 9.92
N PHE A 60 9.74 6.40 8.78
CA PHE A 60 9.42 5.06 8.25
C PHE A 60 10.22 4.71 6.99
N GLY A 61 11.28 5.46 6.68
CA GLY A 61 12.14 5.24 5.51
C GLY A 61 11.78 6.05 4.27
N SER A 62 10.87 7.03 4.39
CA SER A 62 10.52 7.95 3.30
C SER A 62 11.22 9.32 3.48
N GLU A 63 11.30 10.11 2.40
CA GLU A 63 11.85 11.47 2.42
C GLU A 63 11.12 12.37 3.44
N ARG A 64 9.79 12.19 3.57
CA ARG A 64 8.97 12.90 4.56
C ARG A 64 8.61 12.00 5.72
N HIS A 65 8.69 12.54 6.93
CA HIS A 65 8.26 11.80 8.11
C HIS A 65 6.74 11.64 8.10
N GLY A 66 6.29 10.48 8.55
CA GLY A 66 4.87 10.17 8.72
C GLY A 66 4.30 10.91 9.93
N PHE A 67 3.01 11.22 9.87
CA PHE A 67 2.27 11.84 10.97
C PHE A 67 1.47 10.77 11.71
N LEU A 68 1.68 10.65 13.02
CA LEU A 68 1.02 9.69 13.89
C LEU A 68 0.25 10.43 15.00
N PRO A 69 -1.08 10.58 14.89
CA PRO A 69 -1.88 11.21 15.93
C PRO A 69 -1.95 10.34 17.18
N LEU A 70 -1.90 10.94 18.38
CA LEU A 70 -1.96 10.23 19.66
C LEU A 70 -3.39 9.81 20.02
N LYS A 71 -4.40 10.57 19.56
CA LYS A 71 -5.80 10.16 19.65
C LYS A 71 -6.21 9.47 18.36
N GLY A 72 -6.58 8.19 18.51
CA GLY A 72 -7.07 7.37 17.42
C GLY A 72 -8.35 7.96 16.83
N SER A 73 -8.24 8.66 15.71
CA SER A 73 -9.35 8.83 14.77
C SER A 73 -9.46 7.57 13.90
N PHE A 74 -9.51 6.39 14.53
CA PHE A 74 -9.91 5.17 13.84
C PHE A 74 -11.44 5.21 13.79
N LYS A 75 -11.99 5.81 12.73
CA LYS A 75 -13.35 5.52 12.27
C LYS A 75 -13.30 4.36 11.29
#